data_AF-A0A2V8QEZ2-F1
#
_entry.id   AF-A0A2V8QEZ2-F1
#
_cell.length_a   1.000
_cell.length_b   1.000
_cell.length_c   1.000
_cell.angle_alpha   90.00
_cell.angle_beta   90.00
_cell.angle_gamma   90.00
#
_symmetry.space_group_name_H-M   'P 1'
#
loop_
_entity.id
_entity.type
_entity.pdbx_description
1 polymer ?
#
loop_
_entity_poly.entity_id
_entity_poly.type
_entity_poly.pdbx_seq_one_letter_code
_entity_poly.pdbx_strand_id
1 'polypeptide(L)'
;MPNNIWPELILEEWQDTLATVHMWTQIVGKIRMKLTPLVNHWWNVTLYVSARGLTTSPLPYEDRIFEIEFDFIDHKLRIDCSDGALTTLDLRPQSVADFYKELMSALRGLGINVKIWSMPVEIPNPIRFDLDDVH
;
A
#
# COMPACT_ATOMS: atom_id res chain seq x y z
N MET A 1 13.06 -16.25 33.80
CA MET A 1 13.59 -15.34 32.78
C MET A 1 12.42 -14.85 31.96
N PRO A 2 12.24 -13.54 31.73
CA PRO A 2 11.25 -13.09 30.75
C PRO A 2 11.67 -13.69 29.41
N ASN A 3 10.82 -14.54 28.85
CA ASN A 3 11.02 -15.12 27.54
C ASN A 3 11.01 -13.94 26.57
N ASN A 4 12.14 -13.61 25.95
CA ASN A 4 12.22 -12.50 25.01
C ASN A 4 11.61 -12.98 23.69
N ILE A 5 10.27 -13.05 23.65
CA ILE A 5 9.49 -13.63 22.53
C ILE A 5 9.49 -12.70 21.30
N TRP A 6 10.00 -11.48 21.46
CA TRP A 6 10.03 -10.49 20.41
C TRP A 6 11.43 -10.43 19.79
N PRO A 7 11.54 -10.43 18.46
CA PRO A 7 12.82 -10.28 17.77
C PRO A 7 13.40 -8.88 18.05
N GLU A 8 14.73 -8.77 18.01
CA GLU A 8 15.39 -7.48 17.98
C GLU A 8 15.05 -6.77 16.65
N LEU A 9 14.70 -5.48 16.74
CA LEU A 9 14.34 -4.63 15.59
C LEU A 9 15.42 -3.54 15.45
N ILE A 10 16.61 -3.93 14.99
CA ILE A 10 17.74 -3.03 14.79
C ILE A 10 17.53 -2.27 13.48
N LEU A 11 17.26 -0.96 13.55
CA LEU A 11 16.85 -0.16 12.39
C LEU A 11 17.83 -0.25 11.22
N GLU A 12 19.13 -0.24 11.51
CA GLU A 12 20.19 -0.29 10.51
C GLU A 12 20.11 -1.53 9.61
N GLU A 13 19.53 -2.63 10.09
CA GLU A 13 19.43 -3.89 9.35
C GLU A 13 18.29 -3.90 8.33
N TRP A 14 17.28 -3.02 8.47
CA TRP A 14 16.07 -3.04 7.63
C TRP A 14 15.57 -1.67 7.18
N GLN A 15 16.35 -0.60 7.41
CA GLN A 15 15.99 0.78 7.04
C GLN A 15 15.62 0.94 5.55
N ASP A 16 16.29 0.23 4.65
CA ASP A 16 16.00 0.31 3.21
C ASP A 16 14.65 -0.33 2.88
N THR A 17 14.32 -1.43 3.56
CA THR A 17 12.99 -2.05 3.47
C THR A 17 11.92 -1.13 4.04
N LEU A 18 12.18 -0.50 5.19
CA LEU A 18 11.29 0.49 5.78
C LEU A 18 11.01 1.65 4.83
N ALA A 19 12.05 2.22 4.22
CA ALA A 19 11.93 3.34 3.29
C ALA A 19 11.06 2.97 2.08
N THR A 20 11.29 1.80 1.51
CA THR A 20 10.54 1.28 0.36
C THR A 20 9.07 1.00 0.72
N VAL A 21 8.82 0.26 1.80
CA VAL A 21 7.47 -0.07 2.26
C VAL A 21 6.72 1.20 2.66
N HIS A 22 7.39 2.20 3.22
CA HIS A 22 6.79 3.50 3.51
C HIS A 22 6.27 4.17 2.22
N MET A 23 7.02 4.13 1.12
CA MET A 23 6.55 4.68 -0.16
C MET A 23 5.37 3.88 -0.71
N TRP A 24 5.42 2.54 -0.65
CA TRP A 24 4.32 1.68 -1.08
C TRP A 24 3.03 1.94 -0.28
N THR A 25 3.13 2.11 1.03
CA THR A 25 1.96 2.45 1.87
C THR A 25 1.41 3.84 1.57
N GLN A 26 2.24 4.83 1.21
CA GLN A 26 1.73 6.13 0.74
C GLN A 26 0.95 6.01 -0.59
N ILE A 27 1.39 5.16 -1.53
CA ILE A 27 0.65 4.92 -2.78
C ILE A 27 -0.75 4.36 -2.47
N VAL A 28 -0.82 3.30 -1.66
CA VAL A 28 -2.09 2.67 -1.28
C VAL A 28 -2.97 3.61 -0.45
N GLY A 29 -2.37 4.35 0.50
CA GLY A 29 -3.07 5.39 1.27
C GLY A 29 -3.66 6.48 0.37
N LYS A 30 -2.95 6.91 -0.68
CA LYS A 30 -3.46 7.89 -1.65
C LYS A 30 -4.60 7.35 -2.51
N ILE A 31 -4.60 6.06 -2.83
CA ILE A 31 -5.75 5.41 -3.50
C ILE A 31 -6.97 5.47 -2.59
N ARG A 32 -6.82 5.04 -1.33
CA ARG A 32 -7.88 5.11 -0.31
C ARG A 32 -8.40 6.54 -0.14
N MET A 33 -7.51 7.51 -0.01
CA MET A 33 -7.83 8.93 0.10
C MET A 33 -8.64 9.45 -1.08
N LYS A 34 -8.36 8.95 -2.28
CA LYS A 34 -9.10 9.36 -3.49
C LYS A 34 -10.51 8.78 -3.56
N LEU A 35 -10.72 7.58 -2.99
CA LEU A 35 -11.95 6.80 -3.13
C LEU A 35 -12.89 6.89 -1.92
N THR A 36 -12.43 7.47 -0.81
CA THR A 36 -13.25 7.65 0.39
C THR A 36 -13.69 9.11 0.54
N PRO A 37 -14.90 9.37 1.08
CA PRO A 37 -15.34 10.72 1.37
C PRO A 37 -14.35 11.43 2.29
N LEU A 38 -14.17 12.74 2.09
CA LEU A 38 -13.32 13.54 2.97
C LEU A 38 -13.91 13.55 4.39
N VAL A 39 -13.16 13.02 5.35
CA VAL A 39 -13.45 13.17 6.79
C VAL A 39 -12.44 14.16 7.37
N ASN A 40 -12.84 14.87 8.43
CA ASN A 40 -11.97 15.84 9.11
C ASN A 40 -10.56 15.27 9.33
N HIS A 41 -9.55 16.08 8.98
CA HIS A 41 -8.14 15.73 9.09
C HIS A 41 -7.70 14.44 8.38
N TRP A 42 -8.40 14.02 7.32
CA TRP A 42 -8.05 12.83 6.54
C TRP A 42 -8.00 11.53 7.39
N TRP A 43 -8.71 11.48 8.51
CA TRP A 43 -8.71 10.30 9.40
C TRP A 43 -9.17 9.02 8.73
N ASN A 44 -9.91 9.14 7.63
CA ASN A 44 -10.35 8.05 6.78
C ASN A 44 -9.25 7.50 5.85
N VAL A 45 -8.01 8.00 5.88
CA VAL A 45 -6.93 7.62 4.96
C VAL A 45 -6.01 6.55 5.54
N THR A 46 -6.03 6.32 6.85
CA THR A 46 -5.12 5.37 7.50
C THR A 46 -5.31 3.95 6.99
N LEU A 47 -4.21 3.19 6.96
CA LEU A 47 -4.27 1.73 6.82
C LEU A 47 -4.53 1.13 8.20
N TYR A 48 -5.38 0.12 8.26
CA TYR A 48 -5.71 -0.59 9.48
C TYR A 48 -4.86 -1.85 9.61
N VAL A 49 -4.44 -2.16 10.84
CA VAL A 49 -3.73 -3.40 11.12
C VAL A 49 -4.71 -4.57 11.02
N SER A 50 -4.34 -5.58 10.24
CA SER A 50 -5.02 -6.87 10.16
C SER A 50 -4.16 -7.94 10.84
N ALA A 51 -4.64 -9.18 10.87
CA ALA A 51 -3.85 -10.32 11.34
C ALA A 51 -2.64 -10.63 10.43
N ARG A 52 -2.60 -10.06 9.21
CA ARG A 52 -1.60 -10.38 8.17
C ARG A 52 -0.70 -9.19 7.82
N GLY A 53 -1.14 -7.97 8.11
CA GLY A 53 -0.37 -6.75 7.87
C GLY A 53 -1.24 -5.51 7.91
N LEU A 54 -1.40 -4.84 6.77
CA LEU A 54 -2.08 -3.54 6.66
C LEU A 54 -3.15 -3.55 5.56
N THR A 55 -4.37 -3.13 5.88
CA THR A 55 -5.49 -3.11 4.93
C THR A 55 -6.12 -1.72 4.80
N THR A 56 -6.65 -1.43 3.62
CA THR A 56 -7.48 -0.25 3.37
C THR A 56 -8.89 -0.36 3.92
N SER A 57 -9.31 -1.52 4.46
CA SER A 57 -10.74 -1.84 4.65
C SER A 57 -11.56 -1.70 3.33
N PRO A 58 -12.87 -2.00 3.32
CA PRO A 58 -13.68 -1.82 2.12
C PRO A 58 -13.67 -0.38 1.59
N LEU A 59 -13.30 -0.23 0.31
CA LEU A 59 -13.35 1.01 -0.46
C LEU A 59 -14.53 0.92 -1.45
N PRO A 60 -15.43 1.91 -1.48
CA PRO A 60 -16.47 1.96 -2.50
C PRO A 60 -15.89 2.32 -3.87
N TYR A 61 -16.34 1.63 -4.91
CA TYR A 61 -16.01 1.95 -6.30
C TYR A 61 -17.17 1.57 -7.22
N GLU A 62 -17.82 2.60 -7.79
CA GLU A 62 -19.01 2.44 -8.64
C GLU A 62 -20.12 1.62 -7.94
N ASP A 63 -20.45 0.44 -8.45
CA ASP A 63 -21.49 -0.47 -7.96
C ASP A 63 -20.98 -1.59 -7.04
N ARG A 64 -19.69 -1.56 -6.67
CA ARG A 64 -19.06 -2.59 -5.84
C ARG A 64 -18.11 -2.00 -4.78
N ILE A 65 -17.58 -2.88 -3.95
CA ILE A 65 -16.49 -2.56 -3.02
C ILE A 65 -15.26 -3.40 -3.35
N PHE A 66 -14.09 -2.88 -3.02
CA PHE A 66 -12.85 -3.64 -3.04
C PHE A 66 -11.96 -3.22 -1.87
N GLU A 67 -10.98 -4.04 -1.52
CA GLU A 67 -9.99 -3.71 -0.52
C GLU A 67 -8.59 -4.05 -1.02
N ILE A 68 -7.59 -3.34 -0.50
CA ILE A 68 -6.18 -3.61 -0.74
C ILE A 68 -5.54 -3.99 0.60
N GLU A 69 -4.90 -5.15 0.66
CA GLU A 69 -4.21 -5.64 1.85
C GLU A 69 -2.74 -5.95 1.54
N PHE A 70 -1.84 -5.34 2.31
CA PHE A 70 -0.47 -5.79 2.46
C PHE A 70 -0.46 -7.02 3.36
N ASP A 71 -0.30 -8.18 2.74
CA ASP A 71 -0.09 -9.45 3.40
C ASP A 71 1.41 -9.66 3.58
N PHE A 72 1.92 -9.29 4.76
CA PHE A 72 3.33 -9.40 5.08
C PHE A 72 3.75 -10.83 5.48
N ILE A 73 2.79 -11.75 5.63
CA ILE A 73 3.07 -13.16 5.93
C ILE A 73 3.38 -13.91 4.63
N ASP A 74 2.50 -13.79 3.63
CA ASP A 74 2.70 -14.46 2.33
C ASP A 74 3.44 -13.59 1.31
N HIS A 75 3.87 -12.39 1.71
CA HIS A 75 4.55 -11.39 0.88
C HIS A 75 3.75 -11.02 -0.38
N LYS A 76 2.46 -10.69 -0.20
CA LYS A 76 1.55 -10.30 -1.28
C LYS A 76 0.90 -8.95 -1.01
N LEU A 77 0.69 -8.17 -2.07
CA LEU A 77 -0.34 -7.14 -2.07
C LEU A 77 -1.59 -7.74 -2.68
N ARG A 78 -2.62 -7.94 -1.87
CA ARG A 78 -3.90 -8.51 -2.31
C ARG A 78 -4.89 -7.41 -2.65
N ILE A 79 -5.64 -7.62 -3.73
CA ILE A 79 -6.76 -6.76 -4.12
C ILE A 79 -7.99 -7.66 -4.28
N ASP A 80 -8.89 -7.61 -3.31
CA ASP A 80 -10.09 -8.45 -3.23
C ASP A 80 -11.33 -7.58 -3.54
N CYS A 81 -12.16 -7.99 -4.49
CA CYS A 81 -13.40 -7.31 -4.88
C CYS A 81 -14.63 -8.09 -4.38
N SER A 82 -15.73 -7.39 -4.06
CA SER A 82 -16.97 -8.03 -3.58
C SER A 82 -17.69 -8.91 -4.60
N ASP A 83 -17.32 -8.81 -5.87
CA ASP A 83 -17.80 -9.66 -6.97
C ASP A 83 -17.00 -10.97 -7.10
N GLY A 84 -16.02 -11.20 -6.22
CA GLY A 84 -15.14 -12.38 -6.22
C GLY A 84 -13.90 -12.24 -7.10
N ALA A 85 -13.72 -11.12 -7.81
CA ALA A 85 -12.46 -10.87 -8.50
C ALA A 85 -11.32 -10.67 -7.50
N LEU A 86 -10.16 -11.24 -7.83
CA LEU A 86 -8.96 -11.20 -7.01
C LEU A 86 -7.75 -10.99 -7.91
N THR A 87 -6.84 -10.14 -7.48
CA THR A 87 -5.48 -10.04 -8.04
C THR A 87 -4.48 -9.85 -6.92
N THR A 88 -3.28 -10.41 -7.11
CA THR A 88 -2.19 -10.31 -6.15
C THR A 88 -0.92 -9.84 -6.85
N LEU A 89 -0.13 -9.00 -6.17
CA LEU A 89 1.22 -8.64 -6.58
C LEU A 89 2.22 -9.19 -5.56
N ASP A 90 3.42 -9.54 -6.01
CA ASP A 90 4.50 -9.99 -5.14
C ASP A 90 5.15 -8.79 -4.43
N LEU A 91 5.21 -8.83 -3.10
CA LEU A 91 6.01 -7.90 -2.30
C LEU A 91 7.47 -8.37 -2.30
N ARG A 92 8.13 -8.15 -3.44
CA ARG A 92 9.53 -8.50 -3.69
C ARG A 92 10.40 -7.25 -3.82
N PRO A 93 11.73 -7.34 -3.66
CA PRO A 93 12.63 -6.23 -3.97
C PRO A 93 12.41 -5.71 -5.39
N GLN A 94 12.03 -4.43 -5.51
CA GLN A 94 11.84 -3.70 -6.74
C GLN A 94 11.71 -2.21 -6.44
N SER A 95 11.91 -1.36 -7.45
CA SER A 95 11.77 0.08 -7.29
C SER A 95 10.33 0.49 -6.99
N VAL A 96 10.19 1.67 -6.38
CA VAL A 96 8.89 2.29 -6.12
C VAL A 96 8.16 2.59 -7.44
N ALA A 97 8.89 2.97 -8.48
CA ALA A 97 8.32 3.20 -9.81
C ALA A 97 7.72 1.94 -10.43
N ASP A 98 8.39 0.80 -10.33
CA ASP A 98 7.89 -0.44 -10.89
C ASP A 98 6.71 -0.98 -10.07
N PHE A 99 6.79 -0.95 -8.73
CA PHE A 99 5.64 -1.27 -7.88
C PHE A 99 4.42 -0.38 -8.21
N TYR A 100 4.62 0.93 -8.36
CA TYR A 100 3.54 1.86 -8.74
C TYR A 100 2.92 1.47 -10.08
N LYS A 101 3.72 1.18 -11.11
CA LYS A 101 3.23 0.78 -12.43
C LYS A 101 2.46 -0.54 -12.35
N GLU A 102 3.01 -1.54 -11.66
CA GLU A 102 2.38 -2.86 -11.46
C GLU A 102 1.02 -2.72 -10.76
N LEU A 103 0.96 -2.00 -9.64
CA LEU A 103 -0.28 -1.78 -8.88
C LEU A 103 -1.34 -1.04 -9.71
N MET A 104 -0.96 0.05 -10.37
CA MET A 104 -1.90 0.80 -11.20
C MET A 104 -2.37 -0.02 -12.41
N SER A 105 -1.54 -0.93 -12.92
CA SER A 105 -1.93 -1.88 -13.97
C SER A 105 -2.90 -2.94 -13.46
N ALA A 106 -2.65 -3.52 -12.28
CA ALA A 106 -3.53 -4.49 -11.64
C ALA A 106 -4.93 -3.90 -11.37
N LEU A 107 -4.99 -2.68 -10.84
CA LEU A 107 -6.27 -1.98 -10.64
C LEU A 107 -7.02 -1.76 -11.95
N ARG A 108 -6.34 -1.33 -13.02
CA ARG A 108 -6.95 -1.21 -14.35
C ARG A 108 -7.43 -2.54 -14.90
N GLY A 109 -6.69 -3.63 -14.68
CA GLY A 109 -7.07 -5.00 -15.06
C GLY A 109 -8.36 -5.46 -14.37
N LEU A 110 -8.60 -5.00 -13.14
CA LEU A 110 -9.85 -5.20 -12.42
C LEU A 110 -10.96 -4.23 -12.86
N GLY A 111 -10.69 -3.26 -13.74
CA GLY A 111 -11.64 -2.21 -14.13
C GLY A 111 -11.70 -1.01 -13.17
N ILE A 112 -10.77 -0.91 -12.21
CA ILE A 112 -10.69 0.17 -11.24
C ILE A 112 -9.76 1.27 -11.78
N ASN A 113 -10.35 2.38 -12.23
CA ASN A 113 -9.64 3.51 -12.81
C ASN A 113 -9.49 4.65 -11.80
N VAL A 114 -8.47 4.56 -10.94
CA VAL A 114 -8.14 5.62 -9.97
C VAL A 114 -6.96 6.45 -10.47
N LYS A 115 -7.01 7.77 -10.27
CA LYS A 115 -5.88 8.68 -10.49
C LYS A 115 -5.49 9.32 -9.18
N ILE A 116 -4.27 9.05 -8.72
CA ILE A 116 -3.69 9.65 -7.52
C ILE A 116 -2.62 10.69 -7.89
N TRP A 117 -2.36 11.61 -6.96
CA TRP A 117 -1.21 12.50 -7.08
C TRP A 117 0.06 11.75 -6.67
N SER A 118 0.99 11.57 -7.60
CA SER A 118 2.14 10.66 -7.42
C SER A 118 3.30 11.24 -6.60
N MET A 119 3.18 12.44 -6.06
CA MET A 119 4.22 13.00 -5.19
C MET A 119 4.04 12.47 -3.76
N PRO A 120 5.06 11.85 -3.14
CA PRO A 120 5.06 11.57 -1.71
C PRO A 120 4.92 12.86 -0.89
N VAL A 121 4.35 12.74 0.30
CA VAL A 121 4.23 13.85 1.27
C VAL A 121 5.01 13.51 2.54
N GLU A 122 5.48 14.55 3.25
CA GLU A 122 6.21 14.40 4.52
C GLU A 122 7.54 13.62 4.41
N ILE A 123 8.12 13.56 3.20
CA ILE A 123 9.43 12.98 2.92
C ILE A 123 10.41 14.09 2.52
N PRO A 124 11.64 14.11 3.07
CA PRO A 124 12.66 15.04 2.61
C PRO A 124 13.07 14.73 1.16
N ASN A 125 13.11 15.74 0.29
CA ASN A 125 13.49 15.62 -1.13
C ASN A 125 12.72 14.52 -1.88
N PRO A 126 11.38 14.59 -1.94
CA PRO A 126 10.57 13.49 -2.47
C PRO A 126 10.81 13.29 -3.97
N ILE A 127 11.01 12.03 -4.36
CA ILE A 127 10.95 11.60 -5.76
C ILE A 127 9.52 11.16 -6.04
N ARG A 128 8.97 11.51 -7.20
CA ARG A 128 7.63 11.06 -7.58
C ARG A 128 7.61 9.54 -7.69
N PHE A 129 6.55 8.88 -7.22
CA PHE A 129 6.47 7.42 -7.23
C PHE A 129 6.73 6.84 -8.61
N ASP A 130 6.20 7.45 -9.68
CA ASP A 130 6.35 7.00 -11.06
C ASP A 130 7.77 7.14 -11.64
N LEU A 131 8.69 7.77 -10.91
CA LEU A 131 10.07 8.06 -11.31
C LEU A 131 11.10 7.61 -10.27
N ASP A 132 10.67 6.98 -9.19
CA ASP A 132 11.53 6.60 -8.08
C ASP A 132 12.15 5.22 -8.31
N ASP A 133 13.35 5.23 -8.89
CA ASP A 133 14.22 4.08 -9.15
C ASP A 133 15.38 3.97 -8.14
N VAL A 134 15.35 4.73 -7.04
CA VAL A 134 16.46 4.82 -6.07
C VAL A 134 16.29 3.86 -4.90
N HIS A 135 15.05 3.59 -4.52
CA HIS A 135 14.68 2.65 -3.46
C HIS A 135 14.77 1.20 -3.92
#